data_AF-A0A2N3BXY3-F1
#
_entry.id   AF-A0A2N3BXY3-F1
#
_cell.length_a   1.000
_cell.length_b   1.000
_cell.length_c   1.000
_cell.angle_alpha   90.00
_cell.angle_beta   90.00
_cell.angle_gamma   90.00
#
_symmetry.space_group_name_H-M   'P 1'
#
loop_
_entity.id
_entity.type
_entity.pdbx_description
1 polymer ?
#
loop_
_entity_poly.entity_id
_entity_poly.type
_entity_poly.pdbx_seq_one_letter_code
_entity_poly.pdbx_strand_id
1 'polypeptide(L)'
;MSEIAERKAAARKAAQSVRAEAHARGQGAAATWLGVALAPFAGQVLAGYMPMRGEIDPLPAMAAHSGPVAAPVILGRGQPLGFRAWAPGVAMQRGQFGALIP
;
A
#
# COMPACT_ATOMS: atom_id res chain seq x y z
N MET A 1 -24.41 -0.08 -17.74
CA MET A 1 -23.59 -0.53 -16.59
C MET A 1 -24.53 -1.15 -15.57
N SER A 2 -24.08 -2.06 -14.70
CA SER A 2 -24.98 -2.60 -13.65
C SER A 2 -25.15 -1.60 -12.50
N GLU A 3 -26.26 -1.69 -11.78
CA GLU A 3 -26.51 -0.88 -10.57
C GLU A 3 -25.35 -0.98 -9.57
N ILE A 4 -24.81 -2.20 -9.37
CA ILE A 4 -23.64 -2.44 -8.52
C ILE A 4 -22.40 -1.70 -9.03
N ALA A 5 -22.19 -1.65 -10.35
CA ALA A 5 -21.04 -0.94 -10.93
C ALA A 5 -21.14 0.57 -10.68
N GLU A 6 -22.34 1.15 -10.80
CA GLU A 6 -22.60 2.57 -10.55
C GLU A 6 -22.42 2.92 -9.07
N ARG A 7 -22.97 2.10 -8.17
CA ARG A 7 -22.77 2.27 -6.72
C ARG A 7 -21.30 2.20 -6.33
N LYS A 8 -20.52 1.27 -6.91
CA LYS A 8 -19.07 1.19 -6.71
C LYS A 8 -18.34 2.43 -7.24
N ALA A 9 -18.75 2.96 -8.40
CA ALA A 9 -18.14 4.15 -8.98
C ALA A 9 -18.39 5.39 -8.09
N ALA A 10 -19.63 5.58 -7.64
CA ALA A 10 -20.00 6.67 -6.74
C ALA A 10 -19.22 6.60 -5.41
N ALA A 11 -19.17 5.41 -4.79
CA ALA A 11 -18.44 5.19 -3.55
C ALA A 11 -16.93 5.48 -3.69
N ARG A 12 -16.29 5.05 -4.80
CA ARG A 12 -14.87 5.34 -5.06
C ARG A 12 -14.61 6.83 -5.23
N LYS A 13 -15.48 7.55 -5.95
CA LYS A 13 -15.36 9.00 -6.15
C LYS A 13 -15.46 9.75 -4.82
N ALA A 14 -16.46 9.42 -4.00
CA ALA A 14 -16.63 10.02 -2.69
C ALA A 14 -15.42 9.74 -1.77
N ALA A 15 -14.99 8.48 -1.69
CA ALA A 15 -13.82 8.09 -0.89
C ALA A 15 -12.52 8.77 -1.36
N GLN A 16 -12.34 8.96 -2.67
CA GLN A 16 -11.16 9.64 -3.21
C GLN A 16 -11.11 11.11 -2.78
N SER A 17 -12.24 11.82 -2.77
CA SER A 17 -12.31 13.21 -2.30
C SER A 17 -11.95 13.32 -0.82
N VAL A 18 -12.61 12.52 0.03
CA VAL A 18 -12.36 12.52 1.48
C VAL A 18 -10.91 12.14 1.81
N ARG A 19 -10.36 11.15 1.11
CA ARG A 19 -8.97 10.73 1.29
C ARG A 19 -7.98 11.81 0.85
N ALA A 20 -8.25 12.54 -0.24
CA ALA A 20 -7.40 13.62 -0.69
C ALA A 20 -7.32 14.75 0.37
N GLU A 21 -8.44 15.14 0.96
CA GLU A 21 -8.48 16.13 2.04
C GLU A 21 -7.75 15.64 3.29
N ALA A 22 -7.96 14.38 3.70
CA ALA A 22 -7.27 13.80 4.83
C ALA A 22 -5.75 13.76 4.60
N HIS A 23 -5.32 13.32 3.42
CA HIS A 23 -3.90 13.28 3.04
C HIS A 23 -3.27 14.68 3.02
N ALA A 24 -4.00 15.69 2.53
CA ALA A 24 -3.54 17.08 2.55
C ALA A 24 -3.36 17.65 3.96
N ARG A 25 -4.12 17.15 4.94
CA ARG A 25 -3.94 17.46 6.37
C ARG A 25 -2.75 16.71 7.00
N GLY A 26 -2.11 15.80 6.28
CA GLY A 26 -0.97 15.01 6.73
C GLY A 26 -1.34 13.62 7.25
N GLN A 27 -0.32 12.85 7.63
CA GLN A 27 -0.44 11.43 8.02
C GLN A 27 -0.62 11.24 9.53
N GLY A 28 -0.41 12.28 10.34
CA GLY A 28 -0.42 12.19 11.80
C GLY A 28 0.46 11.03 12.30
N ALA A 29 -0.10 10.21 13.19
CA ALA A 29 0.55 9.04 13.75
C ALA A 29 0.19 7.72 13.01
N ALA A 30 -0.24 7.79 11.75
CA ALA A 30 -0.76 6.61 11.03
C ALA A 30 0.26 5.45 10.99
N ALA A 31 1.53 5.72 10.68
CA ALA A 31 2.57 4.69 10.67
C ALA A 31 2.84 4.10 12.06
N THR A 32 2.75 4.90 13.13
CA THR A 32 2.87 4.43 14.51
C THR A 32 1.72 3.49 14.86
N TRP A 33 0.48 3.87 14.57
CA TRP A 33 -0.68 3.02 14.81
C TRP A 33 -0.65 1.73 13.99
N LEU A 34 -0.15 1.81 12.75
CA LEU A 34 0.09 0.63 11.93
C LEU A 34 1.14 -0.28 12.59
N GLY A 35 2.25 0.26 13.08
CA GLY A 35 3.26 -0.50 13.83
C GLY A 35 2.69 -1.21 15.06
N VAL A 36 1.84 -0.52 15.84
CA VAL A 36 1.14 -1.13 17.00
C VAL A 36 0.25 -2.28 16.56
N ALA A 37 -0.52 -2.11 15.49
CA ALA A 37 -1.38 -3.16 14.95
C ALA A 37 -0.59 -4.36 14.41
N LEU A 38 0.63 -4.13 13.92
CA LEU A 38 1.50 -5.16 13.37
C LEU A 38 2.37 -5.87 14.43
N ALA A 39 2.51 -5.31 15.63
CA ALA A 39 3.37 -5.86 16.69
C ALA A 39 3.11 -7.36 17.02
N PRO A 40 1.85 -7.86 17.03
CA PRO A 40 1.59 -9.29 17.25
C PRO A 40 2.16 -10.23 16.17
N PHE A 41 2.54 -9.70 15.01
CA PHE A 41 3.07 -10.45 13.87
C PHE A 41 4.59 -10.33 13.73
N ALA A 42 5.29 -9.84 14.76
CA ALA A 42 6.75 -9.73 14.78
C ALA A 42 7.44 -11.02 14.31
N GLY A 43 8.47 -10.89 13.46
CA GLY A 43 9.21 -12.00 12.88
C GLY A 43 8.50 -12.77 11.75
N GLN A 44 7.19 -12.57 11.54
CA GLN A 44 6.46 -13.19 10.43
C GLN A 44 6.68 -12.44 9.11
N VAL A 45 6.44 -13.11 7.98
CA VAL A 45 6.46 -12.49 6.66
C VAL A 45 5.28 -11.53 6.52
N LEU A 46 5.57 -10.29 6.13
CA LEU A 46 4.59 -9.24 5.91
C LEU A 46 4.49 -8.88 4.43
N ALA A 47 3.28 -8.84 3.90
CA ALA A 47 3.00 -8.24 2.60
C ALA A 47 2.73 -6.73 2.79
N GLY A 48 3.64 -5.90 2.28
CA GLY A 48 3.52 -4.44 2.29
C GLY A 48 3.10 -3.89 0.93
N TYR A 49 3.03 -2.57 0.78
CA TYR A 49 2.78 -1.92 -0.51
C TYR A 49 3.54 -0.59 -0.61
N MET A 50 3.81 -0.15 -1.84
CA MET A 50 4.31 1.20 -2.09
C MET A 50 3.12 2.15 -2.20
N PRO A 51 3.05 3.21 -1.36
CA PRO A 51 1.87 4.07 -1.30
C PRO A 51 1.64 4.84 -2.61
N MET A 52 0.38 4.97 -2.99
CA MET A 52 -0.05 5.68 -4.19
C MET A 52 -1.13 6.72 -3.87
N ARG A 53 -1.03 7.90 -4.48
CA ARG A 53 -2.11 8.90 -4.65
C ARG A 53 -3.07 9.04 -3.45
N GLY A 54 -2.57 9.64 -2.38
CA GLY A 54 -3.38 9.96 -1.20
C GLY A 54 -3.52 8.82 -0.19
N GLU A 55 -2.90 7.66 -0.44
CA GLU A 55 -2.81 6.58 0.54
C GLU A 55 -2.00 6.99 1.78
N ILE A 56 -2.16 6.21 2.85
CA ILE A 56 -1.29 6.29 4.02
C ILE A 56 0.09 5.78 3.59
N ASP A 57 1.15 6.33 4.17
CA ASP A 57 2.50 5.83 3.96
C ASP A 57 2.81 4.67 4.94
N PRO A 58 2.85 3.39 4.48
CA PRO A 58 3.18 2.27 5.33
C PRO A 58 4.70 2.06 5.48
N LEU A 59 5.54 2.76 4.71
CA LEU A 59 6.97 2.47 4.62
C LEU A 59 7.69 2.57 5.96
N PRO A 60 7.40 3.53 6.85
CA PRO A 60 8.04 3.57 8.16
C PRO A 60 7.70 2.34 9.02
N ALA A 61 6.45 1.86 8.96
CA ALA A 61 6.04 0.66 9.70
C ALA A 61 6.62 -0.62 9.09
N MET A 62 6.68 -0.69 7.76
CA MET A 62 7.34 -1.78 7.03
C MET A 62 8.84 -1.84 7.34
N ALA A 63 9.53 -0.70 7.38
CA ALA A 63 10.95 -0.62 7.71
C ALA A 63 11.26 -1.01 9.16
N ALA A 64 10.32 -0.75 10.08
CA ALA A 64 10.44 -1.10 11.49
C ALA A 64 10.03 -2.55 11.82
N HIS A 65 9.41 -3.26 10.87
CA HIS A 65 8.98 -4.64 11.07
C HIS A 65 10.18 -5.57 11.24
N SER A 66 10.13 -6.47 12.22
CA SER A 66 11.25 -7.35 12.55
C SER A 66 11.34 -8.62 11.68
N GLY A 67 10.32 -8.90 10.88
CA GLY A 67 10.28 -10.02 9.94
C GLY A 67 10.52 -9.60 8.49
N PRO A 68 10.58 -10.57 7.55
CA PRO A 68 10.72 -10.26 6.13
C PRO A 68 9.51 -9.47 5.62
N VAL A 69 9.76 -8.46 4.78
CA VAL A 69 8.72 -7.71 4.09
C VAL A 69 8.79 -8.00 2.60
N ALA A 70 7.65 -8.19 1.97
CA ALA A 70 7.55 -8.32 0.51
C ALA A 70 6.56 -7.31 -0.06
N ALA A 71 6.93 -6.68 -1.18
CA ALA A 71 6.06 -5.77 -1.92
C ALA A 71 5.49 -6.44 -3.18
N PRO A 72 4.27 -6.09 -3.60
CA PRO A 72 3.63 -6.68 -4.76
C PRO A 72 4.28 -6.22 -6.06
N VAL A 73 4.42 -7.15 -6.99
CA VAL A 73 4.89 -6.94 -8.36
C VAL A 73 3.77 -7.29 -9.33
N ILE A 74 3.41 -6.33 -10.17
CA ILE A 74 2.36 -6.54 -11.17
C ILE A 74 2.99 -7.13 -12.43
N LEU A 75 2.66 -8.39 -12.72
CA LEU A 75 3.20 -9.15 -13.85
C LEU A 75 2.46 -8.91 -15.16
N GLY A 76 1.18 -8.52 -15.10
CA GLY A 76 0.30 -8.45 -16.26
C GLY A 76 -1.12 -8.06 -15.89
N ARG A 77 -1.91 -7.59 -16.86
CA ARG A 77 -3.36 -7.42 -16.67
C ARG A 77 -4.01 -8.80 -16.50
N GLY A 78 -4.81 -8.97 -15.45
CA GLY A 78 -5.51 -10.24 -15.18
C GLY A 78 -4.61 -11.37 -14.65
N GLN A 79 -3.34 -11.08 -14.37
CA GLN A 79 -2.40 -12.02 -13.77
C GLN A 79 -2.37 -11.87 -12.25
N PRO A 80 -2.05 -12.94 -11.50
CA PRO A 80 -1.82 -12.83 -10.06
C PRO A 80 -0.65 -11.89 -9.75
N LEU A 81 -0.67 -11.29 -8.56
CA LEU A 81 0.46 -10.51 -8.07
C LEU A 81 1.61 -11.45 -7.69
N GLY A 82 2.82 -11.11 -8.15
CA GLY A 82 4.03 -11.64 -7.53
C GLY A 82 4.37 -10.86 -6.28
N PHE A 83 5.17 -11.43 -5.39
CA PHE A 83 5.72 -10.71 -4.24
C PHE A 83 7.24 -10.87 -4.24
N ARG A 84 7.94 -9.77 -4.01
CA ARG A 84 9.39 -9.74 -3.94
C ARG A 84 9.83 -9.09 -2.64
N ALA A 85 10.92 -9.61 -2.07
CA ALA A 85 11.49 -9.08 -0.86
C ALA A 85 11.76 -7.58 -1.01
N TRP A 86 11.38 -6.83 0.01
CA TRP A 86 11.58 -5.40 0.09
C TRP A 86 12.33 -5.08 1.39
N ALA A 87 13.25 -4.14 1.30
CA ALA A 87 13.93 -3.54 2.45
C ALA A 87 14.23 -2.07 2.13
N PRO A 88 14.44 -1.20 3.14
CA PRO A 88 14.92 0.15 2.91
C PRO A 88 16.19 0.16 2.04
N GLY A 89 16.19 0.97 0.98
CA GLY A 89 17.33 1.11 0.07
C GLY A 89 17.47 -0.01 -0.97
N VAL A 90 16.58 -1.01 -1.01
CA VAL A 90 16.58 -2.00 -2.10
C VAL A 90 16.42 -1.30 -3.46
N ALA A 91 17.06 -1.84 -4.49
CA ALA A 91 16.91 -1.31 -5.84
C ALA A 91 15.43 -1.40 -6.28
N MET A 92 14.86 -0.27 -6.68
CA MET A 92 13.48 -0.18 -7.13
C MET A 92 13.44 0.16 -8.62
N GLN A 93 12.53 -0.47 -9.34
CA GLN A 93 12.26 -0.18 -10.75
C GLN A 93 10.81 0.28 -10.93
N ARG A 94 10.57 1.06 -11.98
CA ARG A 94 9.21 1.47 -12.34
C ARG A 94 8.51 0.31 -13.04
N GLY A 95 7.50 -0.25 -12.39
CA GLY A 95 6.66 -1.30 -12.96
C GLY A 95 5.76 -0.78 -14.09
N GLN A 96 5.19 -1.70 -14.86
CA GLN A 96 4.41 -1.40 -16.07
C GLN A 96 3.19 -0.48 -15.84
N PHE A 97 2.71 -0.38 -14.60
CA PHE A 97 1.58 0.47 -14.21
C PHE A 97 1.99 1.69 -13.37
N GLY A 98 3.28 2.01 -13.34
CA GLY A 98 3.83 3.20 -12.68
C GLY A 98 4.09 3.07 -11.18
N ALA A 99 3.75 1.94 -10.56
CA ALA A 99 4.16 1.62 -9.19
C ALA A 99 5.66 1.30 -9.16
N LEU A 100 6.35 1.71 -8.09
CA LEU A 100 7.71 1.25 -7.82
C LEU A 100 7.65 -0.19 -7.29
N ILE A 101 8.46 -1.06 -7.87
CA ILE A 101 8.55 -2.47 -7.50
C ILE A 101 10.01 -2.83 -7.20
N PRO A 102 10.30 -3.68 -6.21
CA PRO A 102 11.63 -4.28 -6.05
C PRO A 102 11.90 -5.37 -7.10
#